data_AF-A0A0G4HVC2-F1
#
_entry.id   AF-A0A0G4HVC2-F1
#
_cell.length_a   1.000
_cell.length_b   1.000
_cell.length_c   1.000
_cell.angle_alpha   90.00
_cell.angle_beta   90.00
_cell.angle_gamma   90.00
#
_symmetry.space_group_name_H-M   'P 1'
#
loop_
_entity.id
_entity.type
_entity.pdbx_description
1 polymer ?
#
loop_
_entity_poly.entity_id
_entity_poly.type
_entity_poly.pdbx_seq_one_letter_code
_entity_poly.pdbx_strand_id
1 'polypeptide(L)'
;MLNQWDDDVKPLIQSRKEAPAAAACIPNSVDVDSFQFLLSSWTPIFHLIAKNAVALWPLSVLRFLLDKHHPVPRRQDTPAVLHTLGMREAEVKSAMEGATRLVDPECPPLMGDYTLVCLSYGWLSKEHPDPDLFHLRLLVEELEQQWWAQGKRRERVFVFWDYMAIPQNSRGFSRELTPDAAVAGTSQFSSLPFQPHQQSEKDLLELFKLAISNLDLFYGSPQTRVFR
;
A
#
# COMPACT_ATOMS: atom_id res chain seq x y z
N MET A 1 46.21 -16.09 44.25
CA MET A 1 45.35 -17.16 43.72
C MET A 1 44.16 -16.49 43.02
N LEU A 2 44.19 -15.85 41.85
CA LEU A 2 44.90 -15.99 40.56
C LEU A 2 44.66 -17.33 39.83
N ASN A 3 43.80 -17.22 38.82
CA ASN A 3 43.72 -17.99 37.57
C ASN A 3 43.05 -19.35 37.58
N GLN A 4 41.74 -19.35 37.29
CA GLN A 4 41.13 -20.37 36.44
C GLN A 4 39.77 -19.86 35.98
N TRP A 5 39.70 -19.14 34.85
CA TRP A 5 38.50 -18.90 34.01
C TRP A 5 38.83 -17.90 32.88
N ASP A 6 39.90 -18.15 32.10
CA ASP A 6 40.23 -17.23 30.99
C ASP A 6 40.94 -17.88 29.78
N ASP A 7 40.78 -19.19 29.56
CA ASP A 7 41.48 -19.90 28.45
C ASP A 7 40.60 -20.54 27.37
N ASP A 8 39.26 -20.45 27.45
CA ASP A 8 38.38 -21.10 26.45
C ASP A 8 37.71 -20.18 25.41
N VAL A 9 38.08 -18.88 25.34
CA VAL A 9 37.50 -17.95 24.34
C VAL A 9 38.53 -17.47 23.31
N LYS A 10 39.75 -18.02 23.33
CA LYS A 10 40.88 -17.51 22.53
C LYS A 10 41.18 -18.14 21.15
N PRO A 11 40.37 -19.05 20.55
CA PRO A 11 40.62 -19.44 19.15
C PRO A 11 39.48 -19.08 18.16
N LEU A 12 38.68 -18.05 18.39
CA LEU A 12 37.68 -17.58 17.39
C LEU A 12 37.92 -16.16 16.87
N ILE A 13 38.99 -15.48 17.28
CA ILE A 13 39.40 -14.16 16.78
C ILE A 13 40.78 -14.25 16.12
N GLN A 14 40.99 -15.23 15.25
CA GLN A 14 42.17 -15.24 14.38
C GLN A 14 41.92 -16.00 13.06
N SER A 15 40.72 -15.88 12.49
CA SER A 15 40.45 -16.40 11.13
C SER A 15 39.48 -15.50 10.35
N ARG A 16 39.78 -14.20 10.34
CA ARG A 16 39.12 -13.25 9.44
C ARG A 16 40.15 -12.26 8.86
N LYS A 17 41.26 -12.81 8.35
CA LYS A 17 42.08 -12.12 7.37
C LYS A 17 41.53 -12.47 5.99
N GLU A 18 41.20 -11.41 5.25
CA GLU A 18 41.04 -11.37 3.80
C GLU A 18 39.85 -12.17 3.22
N ALA A 19 38.65 -11.60 3.36
CA ALA A 19 37.61 -11.80 2.37
C ALA A 19 37.77 -10.70 1.29
N PRO A 20 37.86 -11.05 -0.01
CA PRO A 20 37.96 -10.07 -1.08
C PRO A 20 36.69 -9.20 -1.10
N ALA A 21 36.90 -7.93 -1.45
CA ALA A 21 35.86 -6.93 -1.64
C ALA A 21 34.66 -7.54 -2.39
N ALA A 22 33.46 -7.32 -1.85
CA ALA A 22 32.19 -7.67 -2.45
C ALA A 22 32.10 -7.11 -3.87
N ALA A 23 32.50 -7.92 -4.84
CA ALA A 23 32.06 -7.78 -6.21
C ALA A 23 30.54 -7.93 -6.20
N ALA A 24 29.87 -6.90 -6.71
CA ALA A 24 28.44 -6.84 -6.89
C ALA A 24 27.90 -8.18 -7.41
N CYS A 25 26.99 -8.80 -6.66
CA CYS A 25 26.06 -9.78 -7.21
C CYS A 25 25.14 -9.05 -8.18
N ILE A 26 25.61 -8.80 -9.41
CA ILE A 26 24.73 -8.65 -10.55
C ILE A 26 24.32 -10.09 -10.90
N PRO A 27 23.04 -10.48 -10.73
CA PRO A 27 22.61 -11.78 -11.19
C PRO A 27 22.85 -11.86 -12.70
N ASN A 28 23.75 -12.76 -13.11
CA ASN A 28 24.01 -13.08 -14.50
C ASN A 28 22.72 -13.59 -15.14
N SER A 29 22.35 -12.94 -16.25
CA SER A 29 21.23 -13.24 -17.16
C SER A 29 19.86 -13.38 -16.49
N VAL A 30 19.23 -12.25 -16.20
CA VAL A 30 17.76 -12.21 -16.33
C VAL A 30 17.47 -12.41 -17.82
N ASP A 31 16.82 -13.51 -18.15
CA ASP A 31 16.31 -13.76 -19.50
C ASP A 31 15.51 -12.54 -19.98
N VAL A 32 16.00 -11.90 -21.06
CA VAL A 32 15.46 -10.65 -21.59
C VAL A 32 14.00 -10.83 -21.99
N ASP A 33 13.63 -12.01 -22.46
CA ASP A 33 12.27 -12.35 -22.89
C ASP A 33 11.33 -12.45 -21.67
N SER A 34 11.79 -13.11 -20.60
CA SER A 34 11.08 -13.14 -19.31
C SER A 34 10.91 -11.74 -18.72
N PHE A 35 11.90 -10.86 -18.84
CA PHE A 35 11.83 -9.48 -18.36
C PHE A 35 10.82 -8.63 -19.14
N GLN A 36 10.85 -8.70 -20.48
CA GLN A 36 9.88 -8.01 -21.32
C GLN A 36 8.45 -8.51 -21.10
N PHE A 37 8.26 -9.82 -20.92
CA PHE A 37 6.96 -10.40 -20.61
C PHE A 37 6.39 -9.85 -19.29
N LEU A 38 7.24 -9.75 -18.26
CA LEU A 38 6.86 -9.25 -16.94
C LEU A 38 6.56 -7.74 -16.93
N LEU A 39 7.35 -6.95 -17.64
CA LEU A 39 7.06 -5.53 -17.86
C LEU A 39 5.72 -5.34 -18.59
N SER A 40 5.47 -6.15 -19.60
CA SER A 40 4.24 -6.10 -20.39
C SER A 40 3.02 -6.48 -19.54
N SER A 41 3.14 -7.44 -18.62
CA SER A 41 2.04 -7.84 -17.74
C SER A 41 1.72 -6.79 -16.66
N TRP A 42 2.70 -6.00 -16.25
CA TRP A 42 2.53 -4.91 -15.26
C TRP A 42 2.19 -3.55 -15.88
N THR A 43 2.43 -3.35 -17.17
CA THR A 43 2.10 -2.09 -17.86
C THR A 43 0.67 -1.61 -17.61
N PRO A 44 -0.37 -2.47 -17.68
CA PRO A 44 -1.72 -2.02 -17.37
C PRO A 44 -1.89 -1.63 -15.90
N ILE A 45 -1.24 -2.32 -14.96
CA ILE A 45 -1.26 -1.98 -13.53
C ILE A 45 -0.66 -0.59 -13.29
N PHE A 46 0.48 -0.29 -13.92
CA PHE A 46 1.08 1.05 -13.85
C PHE A 46 0.16 2.12 -14.40
N HIS A 47 -0.53 1.83 -15.50
CA HIS A 47 -1.50 2.76 -16.07
C HIS A 47 -2.65 3.05 -15.10
N LEU A 48 -3.12 2.05 -14.35
CA LEU A 48 -4.14 2.23 -13.31
C LEU A 48 -3.62 3.12 -12.18
N ILE A 49 -2.39 2.90 -11.73
CA ILE A 49 -1.79 3.70 -10.64
C ILE A 49 -1.54 5.13 -11.12
N ALA A 50 -0.96 5.31 -12.31
CA ALA A 50 -0.69 6.62 -12.91
C ALA A 50 -1.95 7.45 -13.12
N LYS A 51 -3.05 6.80 -13.52
CA LYS A 51 -4.36 7.46 -13.65
C LYS A 51 -5.07 7.68 -12.32
N ASN A 52 -4.47 7.26 -11.21
CA ASN A 52 -5.12 7.25 -9.90
C ASN A 52 -6.44 6.45 -9.94
N ALA A 53 -6.53 5.41 -10.77
CA ALA A 53 -7.66 4.47 -10.77
C ALA A 53 -7.55 3.50 -9.59
N VAL A 54 -6.32 3.17 -9.17
CA VAL A 54 -6.00 2.34 -8.01
C VAL A 54 -5.00 3.05 -7.11
N ALA A 55 -5.19 2.97 -5.79
CA ALA A 55 -4.20 3.38 -4.80
C ALA A 55 -3.56 2.16 -4.14
N LEU A 56 -2.26 2.26 -3.86
CA LEU A 56 -1.52 1.28 -3.08
C LEU A 56 -1.04 1.94 -1.80
N TRP A 57 -1.30 1.30 -0.66
CA TRP A 57 -1.04 1.91 0.64
C TRP A 57 0.22 1.33 1.28
N PRO A 58 1.17 2.15 1.72
CA PRO A 58 2.34 1.65 2.42
C PRO A 58 1.95 0.92 3.71
N LEU A 59 2.67 -0.14 4.07
CA LEU A 59 2.45 -0.87 5.32
C LEU A 59 2.46 0.04 6.56
N SER A 60 3.21 1.14 6.55
CA SER A 60 3.22 2.12 7.63
C SER A 60 1.85 2.77 7.88
N VAL A 61 1.04 2.96 6.84
CA VAL A 61 -0.33 3.50 6.97
C VAL A 61 -1.21 2.50 7.71
N LEU A 62 -1.13 1.22 7.36
CA LEU A 62 -1.95 0.17 7.98
C LEU A 62 -1.57 -0.04 9.44
N ARG A 63 -0.27 -0.04 9.76
CA ARG A 63 0.21 -0.04 11.16
C ARG A 63 -0.32 1.15 11.94
N PHE A 64 -0.24 2.34 11.35
CA PHE A 64 -0.74 3.55 12.01
C PHE A 64 -2.25 3.48 12.29
N LEU A 65 -3.06 2.98 11.35
CA LEU A 65 -4.49 2.79 11.56
C LEU A 65 -4.76 1.77 12.68
N LEU A 66 -4.00 0.67 12.73
CA LEU A 66 -4.10 -0.33 13.78
C LEU A 66 -3.71 0.24 15.16
N ASP A 67 -2.60 0.97 15.24
CA ASP A 67 -2.13 1.63 16.48
C ASP A 67 -3.19 2.60 17.02
N LYS A 68 -3.86 3.32 16.11
CA LYS A 68 -4.96 4.24 16.43
C LYS A 68 -6.31 3.56 16.65
N HIS A 69 -6.38 2.23 16.52
CA HIS A 69 -7.60 1.44 16.61
C HIS A 69 -8.71 1.98 15.71
N HIS A 70 -8.34 2.41 14.49
CA HIS A 70 -9.24 3.01 13.53
C HIS A 70 -9.50 2.07 12.35
N PRO A 71 -10.77 1.82 11.96
CA PRO A 71 -11.09 1.03 10.78
C PRO A 71 -10.48 1.62 9.52
N VAL A 72 -10.17 0.77 8.54
CA VAL A 72 -9.63 1.22 7.26
C VAL A 72 -10.60 2.20 6.58
N PRO A 73 -10.21 3.47 6.34
CA PRO A 73 -11.13 4.43 5.74
C PRO A 73 -11.38 4.12 4.26
N ARG A 74 -12.45 4.70 3.70
CA ARG A 74 -12.62 4.70 2.24
C ARG A 74 -11.46 5.44 1.61
N ARG A 75 -11.08 5.02 0.40
CA ARG A 75 -9.97 5.63 -0.34
C ARG A 75 -9.95 7.16 -0.33
N GLN A 76 -11.08 7.78 -0.67
CA GLN A 76 -11.18 9.23 -0.80
C GLN A 76 -11.07 9.98 0.55
N ASP A 77 -11.38 9.29 1.65
CA ASP A 77 -11.39 9.86 2.99
C ASP A 77 -10.04 9.63 3.69
N THR A 78 -9.20 8.71 3.19
CA THR A 78 -7.94 8.32 3.82
C THR A 78 -7.04 9.50 4.18
N PRO A 79 -6.74 10.47 3.29
CA PRO A 79 -5.86 11.58 3.66
C PRO A 79 -6.40 12.38 4.86
N ALA A 80 -7.68 12.77 4.81
CA ALA A 80 -8.33 13.53 5.87
C ALA A 80 -8.36 12.77 7.20
N VAL A 81 -8.63 11.46 7.16
CA VAL A 81 -8.61 10.59 8.34
C VAL A 81 -7.20 10.50 8.93
N LEU A 82 -6.17 10.31 8.11
CA LEU A 82 -4.78 10.24 8.58
C LEU A 82 -4.34 11.54 9.27
N HIS A 83 -4.70 12.70 8.72
CA HIS A 83 -4.44 13.99 9.38
C HIS A 83 -5.18 14.11 10.71
N THR A 84 -6.46 13.73 10.75
CA THR A 84 -7.30 13.80 11.95
C THR A 84 -6.75 12.92 13.08
N LEU A 85 -6.17 11.77 12.74
CA LEU A 85 -5.53 10.85 13.68
C LEU A 85 -4.12 11.30 14.12
N GLY A 86 -3.60 12.38 13.54
CA GLY A 86 -2.33 13.01 13.92
C GLY A 86 -1.12 12.60 13.09
N MET A 87 -1.29 12.02 11.89
CA MET A 87 -0.18 11.79 10.97
C MET A 87 0.31 13.12 10.38
N ARG A 88 1.63 13.28 10.24
CA ARG A 88 2.21 14.54 9.73
C ARG A 88 1.91 14.71 8.25
N GLU A 89 1.76 15.96 7.80
CA GLU A 89 1.48 16.30 6.39
C GLU A 89 2.44 15.63 5.40
N ALA A 90 3.74 15.68 5.71
CA ALA A 90 4.76 15.08 4.88
C ALA A 90 4.63 13.55 4.77
N GLU A 91 4.17 12.87 5.82
CA GLU A 91 3.97 11.42 5.84
C GLU A 91 2.73 11.03 5.04
N VAL A 92 1.63 11.78 5.18
CA VAL A 92 0.42 11.57 4.38
C VAL A 92 0.72 11.76 2.90
N LYS A 93 1.40 12.86 2.53
CA LYS A 93 1.83 13.11 1.15
C LYS A 93 2.73 11.99 0.63
N SER A 94 3.72 11.57 1.42
CA SER A 94 4.60 10.46 1.05
C SER A 94 3.84 9.15 0.89
N ALA A 95 2.79 8.90 1.67
CA ALA A 95 1.98 7.70 1.55
C ALA A 95 1.13 7.70 0.28
N MET A 96 0.54 8.85 -0.06
CA MET A 96 -0.25 9.05 -1.28
C MET A 96 0.60 8.93 -2.55
N GLU A 97 1.81 9.48 -2.53
CA GLU A 97 2.72 9.49 -3.69
C GLU A 97 3.62 8.24 -3.74
N GLY A 98 3.67 7.44 -2.68
CA GLY A 98 4.56 6.29 -2.57
C GLY A 98 4.35 5.28 -3.69
N ALA A 99 3.08 5.04 -4.04
CA ALA A 99 2.71 4.15 -5.13
C ALA A 99 3.12 4.68 -6.52
N THR A 100 3.15 6.00 -6.71
CA THR A 100 3.55 6.61 -7.99
C THR A 100 5.02 6.34 -8.30
N ARG A 101 5.88 6.17 -7.28
CA ARG A 101 7.28 5.78 -7.45
C ARG A 101 7.43 4.37 -8.03
N LEU A 102 6.42 3.52 -7.89
CA LEU A 102 6.39 2.18 -8.48
C LEU A 102 6.18 2.23 -10.00
N VAL A 103 5.68 3.35 -10.52
CA VAL A 103 5.38 3.59 -11.94
C VAL A 103 6.57 4.20 -12.67
N ASP A 104 7.74 4.32 -12.02
CA ASP A 104 8.94 4.81 -12.70
C ASP A 104 9.37 3.82 -13.80
N PRO A 105 9.29 4.19 -15.09
CA PRO A 105 9.70 3.32 -16.19
C PRO A 105 11.20 2.99 -16.16
N GLU A 106 12.00 3.80 -15.45
CA GLU A 106 13.43 3.55 -15.25
C GLU A 106 13.71 2.54 -14.13
N CYS A 107 12.73 2.27 -13.25
CA CYS A 107 12.87 1.35 -12.12
C CYS A 107 11.67 0.37 -12.00
N PRO A 108 11.55 -0.60 -12.93
CA PRO A 108 10.46 -1.55 -12.87
C PRO A 108 10.52 -2.45 -11.61
N PRO A 109 9.37 -3.01 -11.18
CA PRO A 109 9.20 -3.83 -9.96
C PRO A 109 10.21 -4.94 -9.76
N LEU A 110 10.78 -5.38 -10.88
CA LEU A 110 11.62 -6.55 -10.99
C LEU A 110 13.05 -6.31 -10.50
N MET A 111 13.46 -5.05 -10.28
CA MET A 111 14.78 -4.74 -9.69
C MET A 111 14.81 -4.77 -8.15
N GLY A 112 13.73 -5.22 -7.51
CA GLY A 112 13.81 -5.89 -6.20
C GLY A 112 13.74 -4.98 -4.97
N ASP A 113 13.14 -3.81 -5.09
CA ASP A 113 13.00 -2.90 -3.96
C ASP A 113 11.57 -2.69 -3.48
N TYR A 114 10.57 -3.46 -3.92
CA TYR A 114 9.25 -3.42 -3.29
C TYR A 114 8.49 -4.73 -3.31
N THR A 115 7.47 -4.81 -2.46
CA THR A 115 6.56 -5.96 -2.34
C THR A 115 5.12 -5.47 -2.36
N LEU A 116 4.33 -6.04 -3.27
CA LEU A 116 2.90 -5.79 -3.36
C LEU A 116 2.12 -6.94 -2.73
N VAL A 117 1.28 -6.59 -1.77
CA VAL A 117 0.37 -7.51 -1.08
C VAL A 117 -1.06 -7.18 -1.49
N CYS A 118 -1.79 -8.15 -2.02
CA CYS A 118 -3.20 -7.95 -2.37
C CYS A 118 -4.10 -8.65 -1.35
N LEU A 119 -5.07 -7.91 -0.83
CA LEU A 119 -6.07 -8.38 0.11
C LEU A 119 -7.47 -8.08 -0.42
N SER A 120 -8.29 -9.12 -0.46
CA SER A 120 -9.73 -9.06 -0.74
C SER A 120 -10.41 -10.17 0.03
N TYR A 121 -11.50 -9.83 0.72
CA TYR A 121 -12.30 -10.76 1.51
C TYR A 121 -13.76 -10.27 1.56
N GLY A 122 -14.67 -11.16 1.98
CA GLY A 122 -16.09 -10.84 2.08
C GLY A 122 -16.36 -9.80 3.17
N TRP A 123 -17.32 -8.90 2.93
CA TRP A 123 -17.70 -7.89 3.92
C TRP A 123 -18.24 -8.54 5.20
N LEU A 124 -17.68 -8.16 6.35
CA LEU A 124 -18.14 -8.65 7.66
C LEU A 124 -19.41 -7.95 8.17
N SER A 125 -19.65 -6.70 7.75
CA SER A 125 -20.91 -5.98 8.03
C SER A 125 -21.42 -5.25 6.78
N LYS A 126 -22.60 -4.63 6.87
CA LYS A 126 -23.17 -3.87 5.75
C LYS A 126 -22.50 -2.51 5.58
N GLU A 127 -21.99 -1.96 6.68
CA GLU A 127 -21.44 -0.63 6.79
C GLU A 127 -19.95 -0.60 6.44
N HIS A 128 -19.22 -1.67 6.77
CA HIS A 128 -17.77 -1.73 6.66
C HIS A 128 -17.26 -3.18 6.46
N PRO A 129 -16.22 -3.41 5.64
CA PRO A 129 -15.71 -4.76 5.44
C PRO A 129 -15.02 -5.34 6.68
N ASP A 130 -14.38 -4.53 7.52
CA ASP A 130 -13.67 -4.96 8.74
C ASP A 130 -13.93 -4.01 9.93
N PRO A 131 -15.13 -4.05 10.53
CA PRO A 131 -15.52 -3.09 11.57
C PRO A 131 -14.71 -3.25 12.87
N ASP A 132 -14.30 -4.49 13.19
CA ASP A 132 -13.62 -4.85 14.44
C ASP A 132 -12.09 -4.97 14.28
N LEU A 133 -11.55 -4.51 13.15
CA LEU A 133 -10.11 -4.52 12.85
C LEU A 133 -9.50 -5.93 12.79
N PHE A 134 -10.32 -6.97 12.63
CA PHE A 134 -9.86 -8.35 12.65
C PHE A 134 -8.88 -8.61 11.52
N HIS A 135 -9.24 -8.24 10.29
CA HIS A 135 -8.39 -8.41 9.12
C HIS A 135 -7.22 -7.46 9.13
N LEU A 136 -7.40 -6.22 9.60
CA LEU A 136 -6.30 -5.26 9.71
C LEU A 136 -5.22 -5.78 10.68
N ARG A 137 -5.64 -6.26 11.85
CA ARG A 137 -4.73 -6.85 12.84
C ARG A 137 -4.01 -8.07 12.26
N LEU A 138 -4.77 -9.02 11.72
CA LEU A 138 -4.21 -10.25 11.14
C LEU A 138 -3.21 -9.94 10.03
N LEU A 139 -3.55 -9.02 9.12
CA LEU A 139 -2.66 -8.61 8.03
C LEU A 139 -1.35 -8.03 8.57
N VAL A 140 -1.42 -7.09 9.52
CA VAL A 140 -0.22 -6.45 10.07
C VAL A 140 0.65 -7.48 10.81
N GLU A 141 0.05 -8.35 11.61
CA GLU A 141 0.75 -9.43 12.32
C GLU A 141 1.44 -10.41 11.36
N GLU A 142 0.74 -10.85 10.31
CA GLU A 142 1.30 -11.76 9.31
C GLU A 142 2.43 -11.11 8.50
N LEU A 143 2.25 -9.85 8.09
CA LEU A 143 3.30 -9.11 7.40
C LEU A 143 4.50 -8.87 8.30
N GLU A 144 4.31 -8.65 9.60
CA GLU A 144 5.41 -8.47 10.54
C GLU A 144 6.31 -9.69 10.72
N GLN A 145 5.79 -10.89 10.46
CA GLN A 145 6.58 -12.12 10.48
C GLN A 145 7.47 -12.25 9.23
N GLN A 146 7.24 -11.46 8.19
CA GLN A 146 7.96 -11.56 6.93
C GLN A 146 9.27 -10.78 6.93
N TRP A 147 10.39 -11.43 6.58
CA TRP A 147 11.71 -10.80 6.53
C TRP A 147 11.78 -9.57 5.59
N TRP A 148 10.94 -9.52 4.56
CA TRP A 148 10.88 -8.42 3.59
C TRP A 148 10.04 -7.24 4.04
N ALA A 149 9.23 -7.39 5.10
CA ALA A 149 8.43 -6.32 5.70
C ALA A 149 9.05 -5.68 6.96
N GLN A 150 10.25 -6.14 7.32
CA GLN A 150 11.00 -5.70 8.49
C GLN A 150 12.14 -4.72 8.14
N GLY A 151 12.60 -3.98 9.16
CA GLY A 151 13.76 -3.09 9.06
C GLY A 151 13.61 -2.00 7.98
N LYS A 152 14.67 -1.75 7.22
CA LYS A 152 14.70 -0.74 6.15
C LYS A 152 13.80 -1.08 4.95
N ARG A 153 13.32 -2.33 4.86
CA ARG A 153 12.46 -2.79 3.77
C ARG A 153 10.97 -2.56 4.03
N ARG A 154 10.59 -2.16 5.25
CA ARG A 154 9.18 -1.89 5.59
C ARG A 154 8.54 -0.77 4.76
N GLU A 155 9.34 0.21 4.33
CA GLU A 155 8.90 1.36 3.52
C GLU A 155 8.64 0.98 2.06
N ARG A 156 8.99 -0.26 1.71
CA ARG A 156 8.92 -0.83 0.38
C ARG A 156 7.76 -1.82 0.23
N VAL A 157 6.95 -1.98 1.28
CA VAL A 157 5.78 -2.86 1.26
C VAL A 157 4.54 -2.02 1.01
N PHE A 158 3.82 -2.37 -0.06
CA PHE A 158 2.58 -1.75 -0.45
C PHE A 158 1.45 -2.78 -0.39
N VAL A 159 0.30 -2.34 0.09
CA VAL A 159 -0.90 -3.15 0.22
C VAL A 159 -1.96 -2.60 -0.73
N PHE A 160 -2.42 -3.46 -1.63
CA PHE A 160 -3.68 -3.30 -2.33
C PHE A 160 -4.77 -3.91 -1.47
N TRP A 161 -5.57 -3.07 -0.81
CA TRP A 161 -6.77 -3.49 -0.09
C TRP A 161 -7.97 -2.90 -0.81
N ASP A 162 -8.77 -3.73 -1.46
CA ASP A 162 -9.85 -3.34 -2.37
C ASP A 162 -10.69 -2.13 -1.88
N TYR A 163 -11.13 -2.13 -0.63
CA TYR A 163 -11.94 -1.08 0.00
C TYR A 163 -11.21 0.28 0.07
N MET A 164 -9.91 0.27 0.35
CA MET A 164 -9.07 1.47 0.42
C MET A 164 -8.43 1.82 -0.93
N ALA A 165 -8.31 0.84 -1.84
CA ALA A 165 -7.56 0.96 -3.08
C ALA A 165 -8.42 1.51 -4.23
N ILE A 166 -9.73 1.25 -4.20
CA ILE A 166 -10.67 1.63 -5.26
C ILE A 166 -11.60 2.75 -4.77
N PRO A 167 -11.87 3.80 -5.57
CA PRO A 167 -12.79 4.86 -5.18
C PRO A 167 -14.18 4.28 -4.92
N GLN A 168 -14.81 4.67 -3.82
CA GLN A 168 -16.14 4.18 -3.46
C GLN A 168 -17.17 5.26 -3.80
N ASN A 169 -18.24 4.90 -4.51
CA ASN A 169 -19.39 5.78 -4.60
C ASN A 169 -20.10 5.85 -3.24
N SER A 170 -20.56 7.03 -2.86
CA SER A 170 -21.45 7.21 -1.72
C SER A 170 -22.70 6.36 -1.94
N ARG A 171 -22.79 5.21 -1.27
CA ARG A 171 -24.01 4.38 -1.24
C ARG A 171 -25.10 5.20 -0.56
N GLY A 172 -25.82 6.01 -1.33
CA GLY A 172 -26.80 6.97 -0.80
C GLY A 172 -27.22 8.09 -1.75
N PHE A 173 -26.49 8.36 -2.84
CA PHE A 173 -26.91 9.38 -3.83
C PHE A 173 -27.71 8.80 -5.02
N SER A 174 -28.42 7.70 -4.79
CA SER A 174 -29.61 7.35 -5.58
C SER A 174 -30.84 7.53 -4.69
N ARG A 175 -30.99 8.72 -4.13
CA ARG A 175 -32.29 9.18 -3.68
C ARG A 175 -32.86 9.95 -4.87
N GLU A 176 -34.00 9.48 -5.39
CA GLU A 176 -34.81 10.19 -6.37
C GLU A 176 -34.77 11.68 -6.07
N LEU A 177 -34.36 12.47 -7.07
CA LEU A 177 -34.62 13.90 -7.11
C LEU A 177 -36.14 14.08 -7.10
N THR A 178 -36.76 14.07 -5.91
CA THR A 178 -38.01 14.79 -5.72
C THR A 178 -37.64 16.27 -5.70
N PRO A 179 -38.25 17.13 -6.57
CA PRO A 179 -37.87 18.55 -6.70
C PRO A 179 -38.07 19.43 -5.45
N ASP A 180 -38.54 18.88 -4.33
CA ASP A 180 -39.19 19.68 -3.28
C ASP A 180 -38.32 19.97 -2.03
N ALA A 181 -37.05 19.58 -1.99
CA ALA A 181 -36.21 19.74 -0.78
C ALA A 181 -35.11 20.80 -0.89
N ALA A 182 -35.33 21.87 -1.67
CA ALA A 182 -34.40 23.00 -1.77
C ALA A 182 -34.73 24.13 -0.78
N VAL A 183 -34.90 23.86 0.52
CA VAL A 183 -34.86 24.91 1.55
C VAL A 183 -34.34 24.34 2.88
N ALA A 184 -33.40 25.07 3.49
CA ALA A 184 -32.68 24.85 4.75
C ALA A 184 -31.46 23.92 4.62
N GLY A 185 -30.22 24.32 4.90
CA GLY A 185 -29.72 25.50 5.60
C GLY A 185 -28.44 25.09 6.35
N THR A 186 -27.33 25.71 5.99
CA THR A 186 -26.19 26.05 6.87
C THR A 186 -25.42 24.92 7.59
N SER A 187 -24.17 24.69 7.16
CA SER A 187 -23.04 24.71 8.12
C SER A 187 -21.71 25.04 7.46
N GLN A 188 -21.14 26.12 7.98
CA GLN A 188 -19.82 26.66 7.71
C GLN A 188 -18.74 25.71 8.26
N PHE A 189 -17.95 25.11 7.38
CA PHE A 189 -16.61 24.63 7.71
C PHE A 189 -15.76 24.68 6.43
N SER A 190 -15.37 25.89 6.05
CA SER A 190 -14.50 26.16 4.90
C SER A 190 -13.29 26.96 5.37
N SER A 191 -12.25 26.27 5.83
CA SER A 191 -10.87 26.80 5.90
C SER A 191 -9.87 25.72 6.29
N LEU A 192 -9.65 24.76 5.38
CA LEU A 192 -8.38 24.02 5.28
C LEU A 192 -7.92 24.04 3.82
N PRO A 193 -6.64 24.33 3.52
CA PRO A 193 -6.12 24.37 2.17
C PRO A 193 -5.70 22.96 1.74
N PHE A 194 -6.66 22.04 1.70
CA PHE A 194 -6.51 20.82 0.93
C PHE A 194 -7.77 20.72 0.08
N GLN A 195 -7.70 21.30 -1.11
CA GLN A 195 -8.67 21.01 -2.16
C GLN A 195 -8.22 19.69 -2.78
N PRO A 196 -8.80 18.53 -2.44
CA PRO A 196 -8.68 17.39 -3.35
C PRO A 196 -9.25 17.91 -4.67
N HIS A 197 -8.50 17.74 -5.76
CA HIS A 197 -9.02 18.03 -7.09
C HIS A 197 -10.46 17.55 -7.15
N GLN A 198 -11.41 18.44 -7.44
CA GLN A 198 -12.82 18.10 -7.61
C GLN A 198 -12.93 17.20 -8.85
N GLN A 199 -12.53 15.93 -8.70
CA GLN A 199 -12.76 14.90 -9.68
C GLN A 199 -14.25 14.77 -9.81
N SER A 200 -14.75 14.96 -11.03
CA SER A 200 -16.18 14.86 -11.24
C SER A 200 -16.63 13.44 -10.92
N GLU A 201 -17.88 13.28 -10.48
CA GLU A 201 -18.45 11.95 -10.23
C GLU A 201 -18.33 11.03 -11.45
N LYS A 202 -18.36 11.62 -12.66
CA LYS A 202 -18.08 10.93 -13.91
C LYS A 202 -16.65 10.39 -13.97
N ASP A 203 -15.67 11.19 -13.59
CA ASP A 203 -14.25 10.76 -13.57
C ASP A 203 -14.05 9.63 -12.57
N LEU A 204 -14.64 9.72 -11.38
CA LEU A 204 -14.56 8.65 -10.37
C LEU A 204 -15.20 7.35 -10.86
N LEU A 205 -16.34 7.43 -11.53
CA LEU A 205 -17.02 6.27 -12.11
C LEU A 205 -16.17 5.62 -13.21
N GLU A 206 -15.55 6.40 -14.08
CA GLU A 206 -14.67 5.87 -15.13
C GLU A 206 -13.40 5.24 -14.55
N LEU A 207 -12.81 5.85 -13.51
CA LEU A 207 -11.69 5.26 -12.77
C LEU A 207 -12.09 3.95 -12.08
N PHE A 208 -13.28 3.90 -11.47
CA PHE A 208 -13.82 2.69 -10.86
C PHE A 208 -14.00 1.56 -11.87
N LYS A 209 -14.67 1.81 -12.99
CA LYS A 209 -14.84 0.82 -14.06
C LYS A 209 -13.49 0.33 -14.59
N LEU A 210 -12.56 1.26 -14.79
CA LEU A 210 -11.22 0.95 -15.25
C LEU A 210 -10.47 0.05 -14.24
N ALA A 211 -10.56 0.33 -12.94
CA ALA A 211 -9.98 -0.50 -11.90
C ALA A 211 -10.59 -1.91 -11.85
N ILE A 212 -11.93 -2.02 -11.82
CA ILE A 212 -12.63 -3.31 -11.72
C ILE A 212 -12.35 -4.21 -12.92
N SER A 213 -12.35 -3.65 -14.13
CA SER A 213 -12.06 -4.42 -15.37
C SER A 213 -10.65 -4.97 -15.46
N ASN A 214 -9.74 -4.54 -14.57
CA ASN A 214 -8.35 -4.94 -14.55
C ASN A 214 -7.92 -5.54 -13.20
N LEU A 215 -8.87 -5.84 -12.29
CA LEU A 215 -8.55 -6.40 -10.97
C LEU A 215 -7.82 -7.74 -11.05
N ASP A 216 -8.17 -8.57 -12.04
CA ASP A 216 -7.55 -9.87 -12.25
C ASP A 216 -6.03 -9.77 -12.47
N LEU A 217 -5.54 -8.63 -12.97
CA LEU A 217 -4.11 -8.38 -13.13
C LEU A 217 -3.37 -8.32 -11.79
N PHE A 218 -4.01 -7.76 -10.76
CA PHE A 218 -3.42 -7.71 -9.42
C PHE A 218 -3.36 -9.11 -8.81
N TYR A 219 -4.45 -9.87 -8.86
CA TYR A 219 -4.53 -11.19 -8.22
C TYR A 219 -3.84 -12.30 -9.01
N GLY A 220 -3.69 -12.14 -10.33
CA GLY A 220 -3.03 -13.11 -11.20
C GLY A 220 -1.53 -12.87 -11.41
N SER A 221 -1.00 -11.75 -10.92
CA SER A 221 0.42 -11.41 -11.09
C SER A 221 1.33 -12.31 -10.24
N PRO A 222 2.40 -12.91 -10.80
CA PRO A 222 3.35 -13.74 -10.04
C PRO A 222 4.07 -13.00 -8.91
N GLN A 223 4.11 -11.67 -8.97
CA GLN A 223 4.77 -10.81 -7.99
C GLN A 223 3.84 -10.39 -6.85
N THR A 224 2.55 -10.67 -6.97
CA THR A 224 1.57 -10.38 -5.93
C THR A 224 1.55 -11.51 -4.91
N ARG A 225 1.59 -11.15 -3.63
CA ARG A 225 1.25 -12.08 -2.54
C ARG A 225 -0.23 -11.92 -2.22
N VAL A 226 -0.99 -13.00 -2.41
CA VAL A 226 -2.42 -13.04 -2.09
C VAL A 226 -2.60 -13.77 -0.76
N PHE A 227 -3.15 -13.06 0.22
CA PHE A 227 -3.64 -13.69 1.46
C PHE A 227 -5.12 -14.02 1.26
N ARG A 228 -5.50 -15.26 1.54
CA ARG A 228 -6.87 -15.76 1.49
C ARG A 228 -7.30 -16.22 2.86
#